data_AF-A0A842VMZ4-F1
#
_entry.id   AF-A0A842VMZ4-F1
#
_cell.length_a   1.000
_cell.length_b   1.000
_cell.length_c   1.000
_cell.angle_alpha   90.00
_cell.angle_beta   90.00
_cell.angle_gamma   90.00
#
_symmetry.space_group_name_H-M   'P 1'
#
loop_
_entity.id
_entity.type
_entity.pdbx_description
1 polymer ?
#
loop_
_entity_poly.entity_id
_entity_poly.type
_entity_poly.pdbx_seq_one_letter_code
_entity_poly.pdbx_strand_id
1 'polypeptide(L)'
;MNKKKIIALIFGVFFIGLGTYGFYFLYRQNKPEIIKDFPNPFKFNNGTKVETKEEWDLRREEIKETLLSKEYGHMPGRPDALRAEVEDSDKFNDGSILNIVKLTIIPSNVTPDTNIEFTVWVYIPDEEGPLPAIVKVSPDGTGTQDKISDKVLERGYIFACFEHTELDPDTRGYDIEGPCQKLYPDYDWGSLAVWAWGAMRVADYLLGESWVYAPDGIPHIDAEALIVTGHSRRGKTALLAGAIDERFKMVVPNGSGCGGAGSFLVQGYLCE
;
A
#
# COMPACT_ATOMS: atom_id res chain seq x y z
N MET A 1 4.89 1.18 52.73
CA MET A 1 6.01 0.27 52.37
C MET A 1 7.32 0.88 52.88
N ASN A 2 8.15 0.16 53.66
CA ASN A 2 9.40 0.72 54.23
C ASN A 2 10.36 1.15 53.10
N LYS A 3 11.06 2.29 53.26
CA LYS A 3 12.05 2.87 52.34
C LYS A 3 13.01 1.82 51.74
N LYS A 4 13.43 0.82 52.52
CA LYS A 4 14.26 -0.30 52.04
C LYS A 4 13.57 -1.18 50.97
N LYS A 5 12.26 -1.43 51.11
CA LYS A 5 11.48 -2.22 50.14
C LYS A 5 11.22 -1.45 48.84
N ILE A 6 11.06 -0.12 48.91
CA ILE A 6 10.92 0.74 47.71
C ILE A 6 12.22 0.77 46.92
N ILE A 7 13.37 0.93 47.59
CA ILE A 7 14.69 0.90 46.95
C ILE A 7 14.95 -0.46 46.30
N ALA A 8 14.65 -1.57 47.00
CA ALA A 8 14.80 -2.92 46.45
C ALA A 8 13.90 -3.15 45.21
N LEU A 9 12.68 -2.62 45.21
CA LEU A 9 11.76 -2.71 44.06
C LEU A 9 12.28 -1.91 42.86
N ILE A 10 12.76 -0.67 43.07
CA ILE A 10 13.34 0.16 42.02
C ILE A 10 14.58 -0.50 41.42
N PHE A 11 15.46 -1.04 42.27
CA PHE A 11 16.63 -1.81 41.81
C PHE A 11 16.21 -3.07 41.03
N GLY A 12 15.21 -3.82 41.51
CA GLY A 12 14.69 -4.99 40.80
C GLY A 12 14.14 -4.65 39.42
N VAL A 13 13.34 -3.59 39.29
CA VAL A 13 12.80 -3.14 38.00
C VAL A 13 13.90 -2.63 37.07
N PHE A 14 14.88 -1.90 37.59
CA PHE A 14 16.02 -1.40 36.81
C PHE A 14 16.90 -2.54 36.27
N PHE A 15 17.19 -3.56 37.08
CA PHE A 15 17.98 -4.72 36.64
C PHE A 15 17.21 -5.67 35.73
N ILE A 16 15.88 -5.81 35.90
CA ILE A 16 15.03 -6.53 34.94
C ILE A 16 15.02 -5.80 33.60
N GLY A 17 14.91 -4.46 33.60
CA GLY A 17 14.97 -3.63 32.40
C GLY A 17 16.32 -3.72 31.68
N LEU A 18 17.43 -3.65 32.41
CA LEU A 18 18.78 -3.84 31.85
C LEU A 18 19.02 -5.27 31.36
N GLY A 19 18.48 -6.27 32.06
CA GLY A 19 18.53 -7.67 31.65
C GLY A 19 17.79 -7.88 30.34
N THR A 20 16.55 -7.40 30.22
CA THR A 20 15.76 -7.55 28.99
C THR A 20 16.34 -6.74 27.83
N TYR A 21 16.81 -5.52 28.06
CA TYR A 21 17.47 -4.71 27.03
C TYR A 21 18.85 -5.27 26.63
N GLY A 22 19.61 -5.81 27.59
CA GLY A 22 20.90 -6.45 27.38
C GLY A 22 20.77 -7.77 26.62
N PHE A 23 19.78 -8.60 26.99
CA PHE A 23 19.41 -9.78 26.19
C PHE A 23 18.96 -9.35 24.79
N TYR A 24 18.05 -8.39 24.66
CA TYR A 24 17.59 -7.87 23.37
C TYR A 24 18.76 -7.35 22.50
N PHE A 25 19.73 -6.65 23.11
CA PHE A 25 20.93 -6.14 22.43
C PHE A 25 21.90 -7.27 22.02
N LEU A 26 22.12 -8.27 22.89
CA LEU A 26 22.89 -9.48 22.58
C LEU A 26 22.21 -10.34 21.50
N TYR A 27 20.88 -10.48 21.53
CA TYR A 27 20.09 -11.16 20.50
C TYR A 27 20.20 -10.47 19.13
N ARG A 28 20.33 -9.14 19.11
CA ARG A 28 20.53 -8.36 17.89
C ARG A 28 21.95 -8.43 17.34
N GLN A 29 22.92 -8.95 18.10
CA GLN A 29 24.30 -9.13 17.64
C GLN A 29 24.51 -10.39 16.80
N ASN A 30 23.56 -11.34 16.81
CA ASN A 30 23.60 -12.43 15.84
C ASN A 30 23.38 -11.83 14.46
N LYS A 31 24.43 -11.85 13.63
CA LYS A 31 24.36 -11.40 12.25
C LYS A 31 23.27 -12.22 11.55
N PRO A 32 22.41 -11.60 10.73
CA PRO A 32 21.41 -12.35 10.00
C PRO A 32 22.11 -13.35 9.08
N GLU A 33 21.60 -14.57 9.06
CA GLU A 33 22.15 -15.63 8.22
C GLU A 33 21.62 -15.48 6.80
N ILE A 34 22.54 -15.53 5.82
CA ILE A 34 22.18 -15.58 4.41
C ILE A 34 21.89 -17.04 4.08
N ILE A 35 20.62 -17.34 3.79
CA ILE A 35 20.15 -18.71 3.52
C ILE A 35 20.66 -19.21 2.16
N LYS A 36 20.65 -18.34 1.15
CA LYS A 36 21.15 -18.63 -0.21
C LYS A 36 21.61 -17.34 -0.89
N ASP A 37 22.37 -17.48 -1.98
CA ASP A 37 22.75 -16.34 -2.81
C ASP A 37 21.53 -15.59 -3.39
N PHE A 38 21.64 -14.27 -3.46
CA PHE A 38 20.61 -13.45 -4.08
C PHE A 38 20.52 -13.74 -5.59
N PRO A 39 19.31 -13.94 -6.14
CA PRO A 39 19.13 -14.00 -7.58
C PRO A 39 19.66 -12.72 -8.23
N ASN A 40 20.43 -12.86 -9.31
CA ASN A 40 20.88 -11.69 -10.08
C ASN A 40 19.69 -11.10 -10.83
N PRO A 41 19.26 -9.85 -10.55
CA PRO A 41 18.14 -9.24 -11.26
C PRO A 41 18.46 -9.00 -12.74
N PHE A 42 19.73 -8.88 -13.11
CA PHE A 42 20.21 -8.67 -14.49
C PHE A 42 20.51 -9.97 -15.24
N LYS A 43 19.73 -11.02 -14.94
CA LYS A 43 19.81 -12.32 -15.60
C LYS A 43 18.40 -12.85 -15.83
N PHE A 44 18.07 -13.14 -17.08
CA PHE A 44 16.81 -13.77 -17.45
C PHE A 44 16.67 -15.17 -16.84
N ASN A 45 15.44 -15.69 -16.78
CA ASN A 45 15.17 -17.03 -16.25
C ASN A 45 15.89 -18.14 -17.04
N ASN A 46 16.13 -17.93 -18.34
CA ASN A 46 16.91 -18.84 -19.20
C ASN A 46 18.43 -18.75 -18.98
N GLY A 47 18.89 -17.81 -18.16
CA GLY A 47 20.28 -17.59 -17.78
C GLY A 47 21.08 -16.63 -18.64
N THR A 48 20.49 -16.04 -19.68
CA THR A 48 21.10 -14.95 -20.46
C THR A 48 21.18 -13.66 -19.62
N LYS A 49 22.16 -12.81 -19.92
CA LYS A 49 22.36 -11.54 -19.20
C LYS A 49 21.41 -10.47 -19.73
N VAL A 50 21.08 -9.51 -18.87
CA VAL A 50 20.40 -8.26 -19.22
C VAL A 50 21.47 -7.17 -19.24
N GLU A 51 21.67 -6.53 -20.38
CA GLU A 51 22.74 -5.54 -20.60
C GLU A 51 22.19 -4.18 -21.09
N THR A 52 20.94 -4.14 -21.57
CA THR A 52 20.28 -2.94 -22.10
C THR A 52 19.00 -2.59 -21.34
N LYS A 53 18.47 -1.39 -21.59
CA LYS A 53 17.20 -0.95 -20.99
C LYS A 53 16.02 -1.74 -21.58
N GLU A 54 16.05 -2.01 -22.88
CA GLU A 54 15.02 -2.78 -23.58
C GLU A 54 14.98 -4.23 -23.06
N GLU A 55 16.13 -4.83 -22.78
CA GLU A 55 16.19 -6.14 -22.12
C GLU A 55 15.73 -6.08 -20.66
N TRP A 56 15.99 -4.98 -19.96
CA TRP A 56 15.46 -4.78 -18.61
C TRP A 56 13.93 -4.75 -18.60
N ASP A 57 13.30 -4.11 -19.59
CA ASP A 57 11.84 -4.08 -19.69
C ASP A 57 11.27 -5.50 -19.87
N LEU A 58 11.91 -6.35 -20.68
CA LEU A 58 11.55 -7.76 -20.80
C LEU A 58 11.79 -8.55 -19.50
N ARG A 59 12.92 -8.30 -18.83
CA ARG A 59 13.25 -8.96 -17.56
C ARG A 59 12.28 -8.55 -16.46
N ARG A 60 11.83 -7.31 -16.45
CA ARG A 60 10.85 -6.79 -15.51
C ARG A 60 9.54 -7.56 -15.62
N GLU A 61 9.07 -7.87 -16.83
CA GLU A 61 7.88 -8.70 -17.02
C GLU A 61 8.08 -10.13 -16.50
N GLU A 62 9.25 -10.76 -16.72
CA GLU A 62 9.56 -12.07 -16.11
C GLU A 62 9.52 -12.04 -14.57
N ILE A 63 10.02 -10.96 -13.97
CA ILE A 63 10.01 -10.78 -12.51
C ILE A 63 8.57 -10.58 -12.01
N LYS A 64 7.78 -9.73 -12.67
CA LYS A 64 6.36 -9.53 -12.33
C LYS A 64 5.60 -10.84 -12.38
N GLU A 65 5.72 -11.59 -13.47
CA GLU A 65 5.06 -12.89 -13.62
C GLU A 65 5.47 -13.88 -12.52
N THR A 66 6.76 -13.87 -12.13
CA THR A 66 7.23 -14.69 -11.01
C THR A 66 6.59 -14.27 -9.69
N LEU A 67 6.46 -12.97 -9.41
CA LEU A 67 5.84 -12.44 -8.19
C LEU A 67 4.34 -12.76 -8.14
N LEU A 68 3.64 -12.57 -9.25
CA LEU A 68 2.20 -12.85 -9.35
C LEU A 68 1.93 -14.35 -9.23
N SER A 69 2.60 -15.20 -10.02
CA SER A 69 2.35 -16.65 -10.01
C SER A 69 2.83 -17.39 -8.76
N LYS A 70 3.69 -16.80 -7.92
CA LYS A 70 4.26 -17.47 -6.74
C LYS A 70 3.88 -16.86 -5.40
N GLU A 71 3.51 -15.58 -5.34
CA GLU A 71 3.36 -14.86 -4.08
C GLU A 71 2.04 -14.10 -3.98
N TYR A 72 1.70 -13.26 -4.96
CA TYR A 72 0.58 -12.32 -4.81
C TYR A 72 -0.71 -12.72 -5.56
N GLY A 73 -0.59 -13.59 -6.57
CA GLY A 73 -1.65 -13.95 -7.50
C GLY A 73 -1.89 -12.89 -8.59
N HIS A 74 -2.49 -13.31 -9.70
CA HIS A 74 -2.87 -12.49 -10.84
C HIS A 74 -4.17 -11.76 -10.54
N MET A 75 -4.17 -10.45 -10.76
CA MET A 75 -5.35 -9.60 -10.61
C MET A 75 -6.02 -9.33 -11.96
N PRO A 76 -7.33 -9.02 -11.97
CA PRO A 76 -7.99 -8.51 -13.17
C PRO A 76 -7.33 -7.25 -13.71
N GLY A 77 -7.53 -7.01 -14.99
CA GLY A 77 -7.21 -5.74 -15.62
C GLY A 77 -8.11 -4.60 -15.10
N ARG A 78 -8.20 -3.52 -15.87
CA ARG A 78 -9.20 -2.47 -15.58
C ARG A 78 -10.63 -3.03 -15.68
N PRO A 79 -11.58 -2.54 -14.87
CA PRO A 79 -13.00 -2.85 -15.02
C PRO A 79 -13.59 -2.18 -16.29
N ASP A 80 -14.85 -2.46 -16.62
CA ASP A 80 -15.55 -1.87 -17.78
C ASP A 80 -15.82 -0.38 -17.56
N ALA A 81 -16.18 -0.01 -16.33
CA ALA A 81 -16.35 1.36 -15.93
C ALA A 81 -15.98 1.56 -14.46
N LEU A 82 -15.56 2.78 -14.14
CA LEU A 82 -15.38 3.27 -12.78
C LEU A 82 -16.18 4.56 -12.65
N ARG A 83 -17.07 4.61 -11.67
CA ARG A 83 -17.84 5.82 -11.34
C ARG A 83 -17.32 6.40 -10.04
N ALA A 84 -17.11 7.70 -10.01
CA ALA A 84 -16.69 8.45 -8.83
C ALA A 84 -17.76 9.49 -8.49
N GLU A 85 -18.26 9.46 -7.26
CA GLU A 85 -19.27 10.42 -6.79
C GLU A 85 -18.80 11.04 -5.47
N VAL A 86 -18.88 12.35 -5.35
CA VAL A 86 -18.59 13.04 -4.09
C VAL A 86 -19.83 12.93 -3.20
N GLU A 87 -19.75 12.08 -2.16
CA GLU A 87 -20.84 11.90 -1.19
C GLU A 87 -20.88 13.06 -0.19
N ASP A 88 -19.71 13.60 0.16
CA ASP A 88 -19.57 14.72 1.09
C ASP A 88 -18.34 15.57 0.76
N SER A 89 -18.41 16.86 1.11
CA SER A 89 -17.33 17.81 0.89
C SER A 89 -17.23 18.80 2.05
N ASP A 90 -16.15 18.71 2.80
CA ASP A 90 -15.90 19.53 3.97
C ASP A 90 -14.78 20.54 3.72
N LYS A 91 -14.96 21.74 4.27
CA LYS A 91 -13.84 22.68 4.41
C LYS A 91 -12.88 22.15 5.45
N PHE A 92 -11.62 22.06 5.05
CA PHE A 92 -10.49 21.64 5.86
C PHE A 92 -9.49 22.80 5.98
N ASN A 93 -8.54 22.72 6.91
CA ASN A 93 -7.60 23.79 7.30
C ASN A 93 -7.32 24.89 6.25
N ASP A 94 -7.45 26.15 6.66
CA ASP A 94 -7.00 27.33 5.91
C ASP A 94 -7.42 27.35 4.42
N GLY A 95 -8.61 26.83 4.09
CA GLY A 95 -9.18 26.86 2.74
C GLY A 95 -9.12 25.53 1.98
N SER A 96 -8.35 24.55 2.47
CA SER A 96 -8.29 23.21 1.89
C SER A 96 -9.66 22.52 1.89
N ILE A 97 -9.83 21.48 1.08
CA ILE A 97 -11.08 20.72 0.98
C ILE A 97 -10.80 19.23 1.26
N LEU A 98 -11.73 18.58 1.95
CA LEU A 98 -11.82 17.13 2.06
C LEU A 98 -13.06 16.66 1.29
N ASN A 99 -12.84 15.91 0.20
CA ASN A 99 -13.91 15.21 -0.49
C ASN A 99 -13.96 13.75 -0.02
N ILE A 100 -15.14 13.28 0.37
CA ILE A 100 -15.43 11.86 0.58
C ILE A 100 -16.06 11.35 -0.71
N VAL A 101 -15.32 10.50 -1.43
CA VAL A 101 -15.68 9.99 -2.75
C VAL A 101 -16.05 8.52 -2.65
N LYS A 102 -17.20 8.14 -3.19
CA LYS A 102 -17.55 6.74 -3.43
C LYS A 102 -17.02 6.35 -4.81
N LEU A 103 -16.15 5.33 -4.85
CA LEU A 103 -15.75 4.70 -6.09
C LEU A 103 -16.54 3.42 -6.31
N THR A 104 -17.30 3.37 -7.40
CA THR A 104 -18.09 2.22 -7.83
C THR A 104 -17.43 1.54 -9.03
N ILE A 105 -16.92 0.34 -8.82
CA ILE A 105 -16.33 -0.54 -9.82
C ILE A 105 -17.45 -1.31 -10.53
N ILE A 106 -17.49 -1.21 -11.85
CA ILE A 106 -18.41 -1.95 -12.71
C ILE A 106 -17.60 -2.98 -13.51
N PRO A 107 -17.63 -4.27 -13.15
CA PRO A 107 -16.73 -5.30 -13.68
C PRO A 107 -17.00 -5.63 -15.15
N SER A 108 -15.93 -6.06 -15.83
CA SER A 108 -16.03 -6.56 -17.20
C SER A 108 -16.75 -7.91 -17.25
N ASN A 109 -17.88 -7.96 -17.96
CA ASN A 109 -18.69 -9.17 -18.21
C ASN A 109 -19.67 -9.61 -17.09
N VAL A 110 -19.89 -8.80 -16.04
CA VAL A 110 -21.02 -9.02 -15.11
C VAL A 110 -22.09 -7.99 -15.42
N THR A 111 -23.36 -8.41 -15.39
CA THR A 111 -24.51 -7.47 -15.45
C THR A 111 -24.34 -6.34 -14.43
N PRO A 112 -24.76 -5.10 -14.73
CA PRO A 112 -24.56 -3.90 -13.89
C PRO A 112 -25.20 -3.96 -12.48
N ASP A 113 -25.78 -5.09 -12.09
CA ASP A 113 -26.47 -5.32 -10.82
C ASP A 113 -25.51 -5.80 -9.71
N THR A 114 -24.23 -6.05 -9.98
CA THR A 114 -23.22 -6.39 -8.96
C THR A 114 -21.99 -5.49 -9.11
N ASN A 115 -21.92 -4.47 -8.26
CA ASN A 115 -20.82 -3.51 -8.22
C ASN A 115 -20.02 -3.70 -6.92
N ILE A 116 -18.77 -3.26 -6.94
CA ILE A 116 -17.99 -3.08 -5.71
C ILE A 116 -17.85 -1.60 -5.47
N GLU A 117 -18.18 -1.19 -4.26
CA GLU A 117 -18.09 0.19 -3.83
C GLU A 117 -17.08 0.29 -2.71
N PHE A 118 -16.23 1.31 -2.78
CA PHE A 118 -15.30 1.62 -1.71
C PHE A 118 -15.09 3.11 -1.57
N THR A 119 -14.78 3.52 -0.35
CA THR A 119 -14.69 4.91 0.07
C THR A 119 -13.27 5.42 -0.11
N VAL A 120 -13.13 6.63 -0.66
CA VAL A 120 -11.88 7.35 -0.85
C VAL A 120 -12.00 8.73 -0.22
N TRP A 121 -11.07 9.08 0.66
CA TRP A 121 -10.93 10.44 1.18
C TRP A 121 -9.86 11.16 0.38
N VAL A 122 -10.20 12.31 -0.18
CA VAL A 122 -9.29 13.14 -0.98
C VAL A 122 -9.16 14.52 -0.35
N TYR A 123 -7.99 14.79 0.20
CA TYR A 123 -7.61 16.09 0.74
C TYR A 123 -6.91 16.90 -0.34
N ILE A 124 -7.41 18.11 -0.60
CA ILE A 124 -6.97 19.00 -1.67
C ILE A 124 -6.55 20.33 -1.04
N PRO A 125 -5.30 20.78 -1.24
CA PRO A 125 -4.87 22.08 -0.70
C PRO A 125 -5.50 23.22 -1.51
N ASP A 126 -5.61 24.40 -0.90
CA ASP A 126 -6.05 25.63 -1.59
C ASP A 126 -4.91 26.19 -2.46
N GLU A 127 -4.49 25.40 -3.44
CA GLU A 127 -3.42 25.71 -4.39
C GLU A 127 -3.88 25.41 -5.83
N GLU A 128 -3.33 26.16 -6.78
CA GLU A 128 -3.67 26.05 -8.21
C GLU A 128 -2.71 25.14 -8.97
N GLY A 129 -3.20 24.55 -10.07
CA GLY A 129 -2.40 23.77 -11.03
C GLY A 129 -2.51 22.25 -10.86
N PRO A 130 -1.79 21.47 -11.68
CA PRO A 130 -1.64 20.05 -11.41
C PRO A 130 -0.74 19.89 -10.19
N LEU A 131 -1.26 19.28 -9.12
CA LEU A 131 -0.56 19.10 -7.86
C LEU A 131 -0.01 17.68 -7.71
N PRO A 132 1.15 17.47 -7.09
CA PRO A 132 1.63 16.13 -6.77
C PRO A 132 0.64 15.44 -5.80
N ALA A 133 0.48 14.13 -5.93
CA ALA A 133 -0.53 13.39 -5.18
C ALA A 133 0.05 12.15 -4.49
N ILE A 134 -0.40 11.88 -3.25
CA ILE A 134 -0.01 10.71 -2.47
C ILE A 134 -1.24 9.84 -2.21
N VAL A 135 -1.21 8.59 -2.64
CA VAL A 135 -2.21 7.55 -2.35
C VAL A 135 -1.72 6.67 -1.21
N LYS A 136 -2.39 6.73 -0.06
CA LYS A 136 -2.15 5.85 1.09
C LYS A 136 -3.11 4.67 1.05
N VAL A 137 -2.56 3.45 1.02
CA VAL A 137 -3.32 2.21 1.20
C VAL A 137 -3.72 2.11 2.67
N SER A 138 -4.92 2.60 3.01
CA SER A 138 -5.61 2.48 4.31
C SER A 138 -6.77 3.47 4.39
N PRO A 139 -7.80 3.24 5.21
CA PRO A 139 -8.78 4.28 5.49
C PRO A 139 -8.16 5.47 6.24
N ASP A 140 -8.89 6.58 6.19
CA ASP A 140 -8.56 7.77 6.97
C ASP A 140 -8.57 7.48 8.48
N GLY A 141 -7.85 8.28 9.27
CA GLY A 141 -7.83 8.18 10.73
C GLY A 141 -7.10 6.96 11.29
N THR A 142 -6.52 6.08 10.46
CA THR A 142 -5.74 4.93 10.96
C THR A 142 -4.28 5.30 11.27
N GLY A 143 -3.89 5.18 12.55
CA GLY A 143 -2.53 5.37 13.06
C GLY A 143 -2.48 6.06 14.44
N THR A 144 -1.28 6.27 14.98
CA THR A 144 -1.03 7.00 16.25
C THR A 144 -0.73 8.50 16.05
N GLN A 145 -0.95 9.05 14.86
CA GLN A 145 -0.51 10.40 14.51
C GLN A 145 -1.68 11.26 14.06
N ASP A 146 -1.87 12.39 14.75
CA ASP A 146 -2.68 13.50 14.29
C ASP A 146 -2.23 13.95 12.88
N LYS A 147 -3.23 14.06 12.00
CA LYS A 147 -3.30 14.72 10.69
C LYS A 147 -2.03 14.71 9.83
N ILE A 148 -1.61 13.53 9.36
CA ILE A 148 -0.65 13.41 8.24
C ILE A 148 -1.10 14.28 7.05
N SER A 149 -2.40 14.32 6.77
CA SER A 149 -2.99 15.17 5.74
C SER A 149 -2.57 16.64 5.88
N ASP A 150 -2.56 17.22 7.09
CA ASP A 150 -2.09 18.60 7.30
C ASP A 150 -0.68 18.81 6.79
N LYS A 151 0.24 17.90 7.12
CA LYS A 151 1.65 18.02 6.70
C LYS A 151 1.87 17.78 5.22
N VAL A 152 0.98 17.03 4.58
CA VAL A 152 1.01 16.81 3.13
C VAL A 152 0.45 18.04 2.42
N LEU A 153 -0.70 18.55 2.87
CA LEU A 153 -1.34 19.76 2.35
C LEU A 153 -0.47 21.02 2.51
N GLU A 154 0.18 21.21 3.67
CA GLU A 154 1.14 22.32 3.92
C GLU A 154 2.30 22.36 2.92
N ARG A 155 2.53 21.28 2.16
CA ARG A 155 3.58 21.18 1.13
C ARG A 155 3.05 21.25 -0.30
N GLY A 156 1.75 21.49 -0.49
CA GLY A 156 1.11 21.55 -1.81
C GLY A 156 0.82 20.19 -2.44
N TYR A 157 0.70 19.12 -1.64
CA TYR A 157 0.37 17.79 -2.14
C TYR A 157 -1.09 17.45 -1.87
N ILE A 158 -1.74 16.86 -2.87
CA ILE A 158 -3.01 16.16 -2.68
C ILE A 158 -2.73 14.88 -1.89
N PHE A 159 -3.58 14.57 -0.92
CA PHE A 159 -3.50 13.34 -0.14
C PHE A 159 -4.79 12.54 -0.33
N ALA A 160 -4.66 11.33 -0.86
CA ALA A 160 -5.76 10.40 -1.01
C ALA A 160 -5.53 9.16 -0.13
N CYS A 161 -6.57 8.67 0.50
CA CYS A 161 -6.56 7.38 1.19
C CYS A 161 -7.90 6.67 0.97
N PHE A 162 -7.94 5.34 1.14
CA PHE A 162 -9.15 4.58 0.78
C PHE A 162 -9.36 3.37 1.68
N GLU A 163 -10.63 3.01 1.88
CA GLU A 163 -11.02 1.86 2.71
C GLU A 163 -10.78 0.54 1.95
N HIS A 164 -9.52 0.12 1.94
CA HIS A 164 -9.10 -1.15 1.34
C HIS A 164 -9.85 -2.39 1.88
N THR A 165 -10.42 -2.36 3.09
CA THR A 165 -11.14 -3.52 3.64
C THR A 165 -12.55 -3.68 3.10
N GLU A 166 -13.10 -2.67 2.42
CA GLU A 166 -14.32 -2.79 1.61
C GLU A 166 -14.07 -3.61 0.33
N LEU A 167 -12.82 -3.70 -0.13
CA LEU A 167 -12.44 -4.52 -1.29
C LEU A 167 -12.17 -5.98 -0.91
N ASP A 168 -11.45 -6.18 0.20
CA ASP A 168 -11.16 -7.48 0.79
C ASP A 168 -10.83 -7.35 2.29
N PRO A 169 -11.50 -8.10 3.19
CA PRO A 169 -11.35 -7.92 4.63
C PRO A 169 -9.98 -8.36 5.15
N ASP A 170 -9.43 -7.60 6.10
CA ASP A 170 -8.20 -7.97 6.79
C ASP A 170 -8.48 -8.93 7.96
N THR A 171 -8.47 -10.23 7.65
CA THR A 171 -8.86 -11.28 8.59
C THR A 171 -7.72 -11.81 9.46
N ARG A 172 -6.51 -11.23 9.37
CA ARG A 172 -5.33 -11.71 10.12
C ARG A 172 -5.03 -13.21 9.91
N GLY A 173 -5.19 -13.70 8.68
CA GLY A 173 -4.77 -15.04 8.27
C GLY A 173 -5.88 -16.08 8.18
N TYR A 174 -7.14 -15.70 8.37
CA TYR A 174 -8.27 -16.57 7.99
C TYR A 174 -8.61 -16.37 6.52
N ASP A 175 -8.62 -17.45 5.76
CA ASP A 175 -9.00 -17.40 4.35
C ASP A 175 -10.51 -17.16 4.22
N ILE A 176 -10.90 -15.91 3.92
CA ILE A 176 -12.29 -15.50 3.72
C ILE A 176 -12.34 -14.71 2.42
N GLU A 177 -13.16 -15.17 1.48
CA GLU A 177 -13.37 -14.46 0.22
C GLU A 177 -14.03 -13.09 0.44
N GLY A 178 -13.31 -12.02 0.09
CA GLY A 178 -13.82 -10.66 0.09
C GLY A 178 -14.68 -10.31 -1.13
N PRO A 179 -15.27 -9.10 -1.15
CA PRO A 179 -16.09 -8.63 -2.26
C PRO A 179 -15.42 -8.73 -3.63
N CYS A 180 -14.14 -8.34 -3.76
CA CYS A 180 -13.41 -8.43 -5.03
C CYS A 180 -13.21 -9.88 -5.49
N GLN A 181 -12.83 -10.78 -4.59
CA GLN A 181 -12.60 -12.18 -4.94
C GLN A 181 -13.91 -12.86 -5.38
N LYS A 182 -15.03 -12.54 -4.73
CA LYS A 182 -16.36 -13.02 -5.15
C LYS A 182 -16.77 -12.52 -6.52
N LEU A 183 -16.44 -11.27 -6.84
CA LEU A 183 -16.78 -10.68 -8.15
C LEU A 183 -15.89 -11.17 -9.28
N TYR A 184 -14.64 -11.52 -8.97
CA TYR A 184 -13.63 -11.99 -9.92
C TYR A 184 -13.12 -13.39 -9.51
N PRO A 185 -13.98 -14.42 -9.54
CA PRO A 185 -13.65 -15.75 -8.99
C PRO A 185 -12.62 -16.53 -9.81
N ASP A 186 -12.37 -16.13 -11.06
CA ASP A 186 -11.41 -16.80 -11.95
C ASP A 186 -9.94 -16.37 -11.72
N TYR A 187 -9.72 -15.42 -10.80
CA TYR A 187 -8.39 -14.87 -10.50
C TYR A 187 -7.82 -15.46 -9.21
N ASP A 188 -6.52 -15.71 -9.17
CA ASP A 188 -5.79 -16.34 -8.07
C ASP A 188 -5.16 -15.33 -7.09
N TRP A 189 -5.54 -14.06 -7.17
CA TRP A 189 -5.13 -12.98 -6.28
C TRP A 189 -5.61 -13.13 -4.82
N GLY A 190 -4.70 -12.81 -3.88
CA GLY A 190 -5.00 -12.66 -2.46
C GLY A 190 -5.20 -11.21 -2.02
N SER A 191 -5.41 -10.99 -0.71
CA SER A 191 -5.71 -9.67 -0.13
C SER A 191 -4.74 -8.56 -0.51
N LEU A 192 -3.42 -8.83 -0.51
CA LEU A 192 -2.42 -7.83 -0.88
C LEU A 192 -2.55 -7.36 -2.33
N ALA A 193 -2.87 -8.28 -3.24
CA ALA A 193 -3.11 -7.97 -4.65
C ALA A 193 -4.45 -7.25 -4.86
N VAL A 194 -5.50 -7.65 -4.14
CA VAL A 194 -6.79 -6.93 -4.16
C VAL A 194 -6.61 -5.47 -3.71
N TRP A 195 -5.91 -5.24 -2.60
CA TRP A 195 -5.68 -3.88 -2.11
C TRP A 195 -4.77 -3.07 -3.05
N ALA A 196 -3.82 -3.72 -3.74
CA ALA A 196 -2.95 -3.06 -4.71
C ALA A 196 -3.75 -2.63 -5.95
N TRP A 197 -4.61 -3.53 -6.43
CA TRP A 197 -5.57 -3.25 -7.50
C TRP A 197 -6.52 -2.11 -7.12
N GLY A 198 -7.00 -2.07 -5.87
CA GLY A 198 -7.76 -0.93 -5.33
C GLY A 198 -7.02 0.40 -5.42
N ALA A 199 -5.73 0.43 -5.07
CA ALA A 199 -4.90 1.62 -5.22
C ALA A 199 -4.79 2.06 -6.70
N MET A 200 -4.71 1.11 -7.64
CA MET A 200 -4.72 1.41 -9.08
C MET A 200 -6.08 2.00 -9.54
N ARG A 201 -7.21 1.59 -8.94
CA ARG A 201 -8.52 2.22 -9.20
C ARG A 201 -8.59 3.65 -8.67
N VAL A 202 -7.99 3.92 -7.51
CA VAL A 202 -7.83 5.29 -7.00
C VAL A 202 -6.97 6.12 -7.96
N ALA A 203 -5.88 5.55 -8.50
CA ALA A 203 -5.06 6.21 -9.51
C ALA A 203 -5.85 6.51 -10.79
N ASP A 204 -6.70 5.58 -11.26
CA ASP A 204 -7.56 5.79 -12.43
C ASP A 204 -8.45 7.04 -12.25
N TYR A 205 -9.08 7.17 -11.07
CA TYR A 205 -9.89 8.34 -10.72
C TYR A 205 -9.05 9.62 -10.65
N LEU A 206 -7.97 9.62 -9.86
CA LEU A 206 -7.17 10.83 -9.65
C LEU A 206 -6.52 11.34 -10.94
N LEU A 207 -6.06 10.45 -11.83
CA LEU A 207 -5.44 10.80 -13.11
C LEU A 207 -6.45 11.21 -14.18
N GLY A 208 -7.74 11.09 -13.91
CA GLY A 208 -8.79 11.42 -14.86
C GLY A 208 -8.76 10.55 -16.11
N GLU A 209 -8.53 9.25 -15.93
CA GLU A 209 -8.55 8.29 -17.04
C GLU A 209 -9.86 8.39 -17.83
N SER A 210 -9.78 8.39 -19.16
CA SER A 210 -10.90 8.68 -20.07
C SER A 210 -12.15 7.79 -19.94
N TRP A 211 -12.04 6.68 -19.22
CA TRP A 211 -13.08 5.69 -18.97
C TRP A 211 -13.68 5.80 -17.56
N VAL A 212 -13.25 6.79 -16.77
CA VAL A 212 -13.81 7.11 -15.46
C VAL A 212 -14.90 8.15 -15.61
N TYR A 213 -16.07 7.87 -15.03
CA TYR A 213 -17.19 8.81 -14.97
C TYR A 213 -17.19 9.51 -13.60
N ALA A 214 -16.83 10.79 -13.58
CA ALA A 214 -16.74 11.62 -12.36
C ALA A 214 -17.48 12.96 -12.58
N PRO A 215 -18.82 13.01 -12.42
CA PRO A 215 -19.62 14.21 -12.71
C PRO A 215 -19.31 15.39 -11.77
N ASP A 216 -18.83 15.11 -10.57
CA ASP A 216 -18.46 16.12 -9.56
C ASP A 216 -17.04 16.69 -9.78
N GLY A 217 -16.36 16.24 -10.83
CA GLY A 217 -15.01 16.66 -11.19
C GLY A 217 -13.92 15.71 -10.69
N ILE A 218 -12.69 16.02 -11.07
CA ILE A 218 -11.49 15.25 -10.76
C ILE A 218 -10.45 16.25 -10.23
N PRO A 219 -9.72 15.92 -9.14
CA PRO A 219 -8.65 16.78 -8.66
C PRO A 219 -7.61 17.01 -9.76
N HIS A 220 -7.11 18.23 -9.88
CA HIS A 220 -6.08 18.53 -10.87
C HIS A 220 -4.73 18.02 -10.36
N ILE A 221 -4.33 16.82 -10.77
CA ILE A 221 -3.07 16.20 -10.33
C ILE A 221 -1.99 16.28 -11.40
N ASP A 222 -0.73 16.32 -10.95
CA ASP A 222 0.43 16.08 -11.80
C ASP A 222 0.65 14.57 -11.99
N ALA A 223 0.40 14.08 -13.21
CA ALA A 223 0.57 12.68 -13.58
C ALA A 223 2.02 12.18 -13.47
N GLU A 224 3.01 13.09 -13.46
CA GLU A 224 4.42 12.77 -13.24
C GLU A 224 4.81 12.81 -11.75
N ALA A 225 3.86 13.04 -10.85
CA ALA A 225 4.09 13.09 -9.41
C ALA A 225 3.02 12.37 -8.58
N LEU A 226 2.53 11.22 -9.06
CA LEU A 226 1.67 10.31 -8.29
C LEU A 226 2.50 9.32 -7.46
N ILE A 227 2.24 9.25 -6.17
CA ILE A 227 3.02 8.48 -5.18
C ILE A 227 2.09 7.47 -4.49
N VAL A 228 2.56 6.25 -4.23
CA VAL A 228 1.82 5.27 -3.40
C VAL A 228 2.57 4.94 -2.11
N THR A 229 1.85 4.86 -0.99
CA THR A 229 2.41 4.57 0.33
C THR A 229 1.51 3.65 1.16
N GLY A 230 2.11 3.01 2.17
CA GLY A 230 1.40 2.19 3.13
C GLY A 230 2.33 1.73 4.26
N HIS A 231 1.74 1.29 5.37
CA HIS A 231 2.47 0.80 6.54
C HIS A 231 2.27 -0.71 6.77
N SER A 232 3.33 -1.45 7.10
CA SER A 232 3.25 -2.89 7.42
C SER A 232 2.65 -3.68 6.25
N ARG A 233 1.57 -4.46 6.44
CA ARG A 233 0.88 -5.18 5.35
C ARG A 233 0.50 -4.27 4.18
N ARG A 234 0.09 -3.04 4.46
CA ARG A 234 -0.25 -2.04 3.44
C ARG A 234 0.98 -1.47 2.74
N GLY A 235 2.15 -1.52 3.40
CA GLY A 235 3.43 -1.22 2.76
C GLY A 235 3.84 -2.29 1.74
N LYS A 236 3.50 -3.55 2.00
CA LYS A 236 3.64 -4.65 1.00
C LYS A 236 2.74 -4.39 -0.20
N THR A 237 1.48 -4.03 0.05
CA THR A 237 0.54 -3.62 -1.00
C THR A 237 1.03 -2.44 -1.82
N ALA A 238 1.52 -1.38 -1.18
CA ALA A 238 2.07 -0.22 -1.90
C ALA A 238 3.27 -0.61 -2.78
N LEU A 239 4.13 -1.51 -2.28
CA LEU A 239 5.24 -2.04 -3.06
C LEU A 239 4.76 -2.81 -4.28
N LEU A 240 3.77 -3.69 -4.12
CA LEU A 240 3.17 -4.44 -5.22
C LEU A 240 2.52 -3.50 -6.25
N ALA A 241 1.70 -2.54 -5.80
CA ALA A 241 1.02 -1.57 -6.67
C ALA A 241 2.01 -0.82 -7.57
N GLY A 242 3.08 -0.26 -7.00
CA GLY A 242 4.09 0.44 -7.79
C GLY A 242 5.00 -0.49 -8.62
N ALA A 243 5.11 -1.77 -8.26
CA ALA A 243 5.85 -2.74 -9.08
C ALA A 243 5.12 -3.03 -10.41
N ILE A 244 3.78 -3.08 -10.38
CA ILE A 244 2.94 -3.48 -11.51
C ILE A 244 2.30 -2.30 -12.27
N ASP A 245 2.21 -1.12 -11.66
CA ASP A 245 1.61 0.08 -12.26
C ASP A 245 2.60 1.26 -12.23
N GLU A 246 3.15 1.61 -13.40
CA GLU A 246 4.17 2.66 -13.56
C GLU A 246 3.61 4.09 -13.48
N ARG A 247 2.28 4.24 -13.38
CA ARG A 247 1.69 5.56 -13.14
C ARG A 247 2.06 6.08 -11.75
N PHE A 248 2.37 5.18 -10.80
CA PHE A 248 3.02 5.54 -9.55
C PHE A 248 4.51 5.81 -9.78
N LYS A 249 4.89 7.09 -9.80
CA LYS A 249 6.27 7.53 -10.03
C LYS A 249 7.18 7.37 -8.82
N MET A 250 6.58 7.22 -7.62
CA MET A 250 7.30 6.92 -6.39
C MET A 250 6.51 5.98 -5.49
N VAL A 251 7.24 5.09 -4.81
CA VAL A 251 6.69 4.08 -3.90
C VAL A 251 7.35 4.22 -2.54
N VAL A 252 6.54 4.34 -1.48
CA VAL A 252 7.01 4.48 -0.09
C VAL A 252 6.45 3.34 0.78
N PRO A 253 7.07 2.13 0.74
CA PRO A 253 6.53 0.92 1.36
C PRO A 253 6.94 0.79 2.83
N ASN A 254 6.48 1.71 3.67
CA ASN A 254 6.98 1.89 5.04
C ASN A 254 6.78 0.66 5.94
N GLY A 255 7.89 0.14 6.48
CA GLY A 255 7.85 -0.98 7.43
C GLY A 255 7.20 -2.25 6.86
N SER A 256 7.30 -2.48 5.55
CA SER A 256 6.60 -3.55 4.85
C SER A 256 7.01 -4.97 5.30
N GLY A 257 8.28 -5.19 5.64
CA GLY A 257 8.75 -6.46 6.22
C GLY A 257 8.70 -7.65 5.26
N CYS A 258 8.53 -8.86 5.82
CA CYS A 258 8.46 -10.15 5.10
C CYS A 258 7.33 -10.17 4.05
N GLY A 259 7.58 -10.61 2.81
CA GLY A 259 6.61 -10.48 1.71
C GLY A 259 6.40 -9.02 1.26
N GLY A 260 7.44 -8.21 1.40
CA GLY A 260 7.50 -6.80 1.04
C GLY A 260 8.95 -6.43 0.76
N ALA A 261 9.51 -5.42 1.44
CA ALA A 261 10.92 -5.07 1.29
C ALA A 261 11.88 -5.98 2.09
N GLY A 262 11.37 -6.84 2.97
CA GLY A 262 12.17 -7.80 3.74
C GLY A 262 12.58 -9.00 2.87
N SER A 263 13.86 -9.35 2.90
CA SER A 263 14.35 -10.49 2.14
C SER A 263 14.00 -11.82 2.81
N PHE A 264 13.38 -12.74 2.07
CA PHE A 264 13.23 -14.13 2.49
C PHE A 264 14.56 -14.87 2.69
N LEU A 265 15.67 -14.34 2.17
CA LEU A 265 16.99 -14.98 2.22
C LEU A 265 17.85 -14.49 3.38
N VAL A 266 17.39 -13.45 4.08
CA VAL A 266 18.09 -12.84 5.21
C VAL A 266 17.09 -12.76 6.34
N GLN A 267 16.99 -13.85 7.10
CA GLN A 267 16.05 -13.93 8.20
C GLN A 267 16.72 -13.48 9.49
N GLY A 268 16.10 -12.52 10.17
CA GLY A 268 16.39 -12.26 11.57
C GLY A 268 15.80 -13.37 12.45
N TYR A 269 16.30 -13.52 13.67
CA TYR A 269 15.82 -14.54 14.61
C TYR A 269 14.35 -14.39 15.03
N LEU A 270 13.72 -13.24 14.72
CA LEU A 270 12.30 -12.94 14.94
C LEU A 270 11.58 -12.56 13.63
N CYS A 271 12.03 -13.09 12.49
CA CYS A 271 11.29 -12.91 11.25
C CYS A 271 9.92 -13.58 11.40
N GLU A 272 8.84 -12.83 11.21
CA GLU A 272 7.49 -13.39 11.01
C GLU A 272 7.47 -14.32 9.80
#